data_AF-A0A9N9D567-F1
#
_entry.id   AF-A0A9N9D567-F1
#
_cell.length_a   1.000
_cell.length_b   1.000
_cell.length_c   1.000
_cell.angle_alpha   90.00
_cell.angle_beta   90.00
_cell.angle_gamma   90.00
#
_symmetry.space_group_name_H-M   'P 1'
#
loop_
_entity.id
_entity.type
_entity.pdbx_description
1 polymer ?
#
loop_
_entity_poly.entity_id
_entity_poly.type
_entity_poly.pdbx_seq_one_letter_code
_entity_poly.pdbx_strand_id
1 'polypeptide(L)'
;FKADRVAKIPGRYGVLHRILQAAIIMYLIYSIIMSELYLKKELPIPGAVRTTLKESDNFSTPSYCTGQLPCVFWSANEIQYPSDGESFAFFTTRASVINYPSLPGCSFLKATSRSDHCFFKAANNATTILPPSYIVGIENFTVMIEHSIRGKVTSIALRNGLMDGELMSFDGKSLRTITNATRMASNPKADGDIFTVQELLTAAGANLDSPSTAPGADKTANETYRSSGIVIVVVIEYRNVLYKNDVISYKYLPRLIDGNEYKVLENIYNVTDGSFTIIDRHGIRFIFQQHGSIGEFDLITLLTSIVASFALFGGANLIVEIIISLTKKDYERVKYFEDLEQQRLEK
;
A
#
# COMPACT_ATOMS: atom_id res chain seq x y z
N PHE A 1 -13.36 50.00 -23.99
CA PHE A 1 -13.19 49.65 -22.57
C PHE A 1 -14.21 50.43 -21.77
N LYS A 2 -15.25 49.77 -21.22
CA LYS A 2 -16.08 50.35 -20.16
C LYS A 2 -15.42 49.97 -18.84
N ALA A 3 -15.18 50.95 -17.98
CA ALA A 3 -14.70 50.75 -16.62
C ALA A 3 -15.70 51.42 -15.69
N ASP A 4 -16.19 50.68 -14.70
CA ASP A 4 -17.17 51.19 -13.75
C ASP A 4 -16.52 52.22 -12.82
N ARG A 5 -17.30 53.22 -12.42
CA ARG A 5 -16.85 54.20 -11.41
C ARG A 5 -16.80 53.51 -10.05
N VAL A 6 -15.75 53.77 -9.28
CA VAL A 6 -15.51 53.13 -7.99
C VAL A 6 -15.52 54.18 -6.88
N ALA A 7 -16.43 54.03 -5.91
CA ALA A 7 -16.50 54.89 -4.74
C ALA A 7 -15.28 54.69 -3.81
N LYS A 8 -14.66 55.79 -3.37
CA LYS A 8 -13.54 55.74 -2.41
C LYS A 8 -14.04 55.48 -1.00
N ILE A 9 -13.56 54.39 -0.41
CA ILE A 9 -13.90 53.96 0.95
C ILE A 9 -13.11 54.78 2.01
N PRO A 10 -13.69 55.15 3.17
CA PRO A 10 -12.98 55.82 4.25
C PRO A 10 -11.82 54.98 4.82
N GLY A 11 -10.74 55.65 5.24
CA GLY A 11 -9.46 55.02 5.59
C GLY A 11 -9.51 53.87 6.61
N ARG A 12 -10.43 53.90 7.59
CA ARG A 12 -10.59 52.83 8.60
C ARG A 12 -11.03 51.50 7.98
N TYR A 13 -11.96 51.53 7.03
CA TYR A 13 -12.40 50.33 6.32
C TYR A 13 -11.39 49.92 5.23
N GLY A 14 -10.59 50.87 4.73
CA GLY A 14 -9.44 50.58 3.88
C GLY A 14 -8.39 49.73 4.60
N VAL A 15 -8.06 50.04 5.86
CA VAL A 15 -7.15 49.21 6.68
C VAL A 15 -7.72 47.81 6.89
N LEU A 16 -9.01 47.70 7.27
CA LEU A 16 -9.68 46.41 7.42
C LEU A 16 -9.63 45.58 6.13
N HIS A 17 -9.91 46.20 4.99
CA HIS A 17 -9.82 45.56 3.68
C HIS A 17 -8.41 45.04 3.40
N ARG A 18 -7.36 45.84 3.66
CA ARG A 18 -5.97 45.40 3.49
C ARG A 18 -5.59 44.24 4.42
N ILE A 19 -6.09 44.23 5.65
CA ILE A 19 -5.88 43.11 6.59
C ILE A 19 -6.53 41.83 6.04
N LEU A 20 -7.78 41.92 5.57
CA LEU A 20 -8.47 40.78 4.95
C LEU A 20 -7.74 40.29 3.70
N GLN A 21 -7.26 41.19 2.84
CA GLN A 21 -6.44 40.84 1.69
C GLN A 21 -5.15 40.11 2.09
N ALA A 22 -4.44 40.60 3.11
CA ALA A 22 -3.22 39.96 3.59
C ALA A 22 -3.50 38.56 4.20
N ALA A 23 -4.59 38.41 4.95
CA ALA A 23 -5.03 37.13 5.50
C ALA A 23 -5.37 36.13 4.39
N ILE A 24 -6.07 36.59 3.34
CA ILE A 24 -6.34 35.78 2.15
C ILE A 24 -5.02 35.36 1.50
N ILE A 25 -4.10 36.28 1.21
CA ILE A 25 -2.80 35.93 0.59
C ILE A 25 -2.04 34.87 1.42
N MET A 26 -1.97 35.04 2.75
CA MET A 26 -1.33 34.05 3.62
C MET A 26 -2.02 32.69 3.55
N TYR A 27 -3.36 32.67 3.59
CA TYR A 27 -4.13 31.44 3.43
C TYR A 27 -3.91 30.78 2.06
N LEU A 28 -3.82 31.56 0.99
CA LEU A 28 -3.59 31.06 -0.35
C LEU A 28 -2.20 30.44 -0.49
N ILE A 29 -1.17 31.11 -0.01
CA ILE A 29 0.20 30.58 0.00
C ILE A 29 0.23 29.29 0.83
N TYR A 30 -0.38 29.29 2.01
CA TYR A 30 -0.49 28.11 2.85
C TYR A 30 -1.21 26.96 2.12
N SER A 31 -2.35 27.22 1.47
CA SER A 31 -3.11 26.21 0.74
C SER A 31 -2.35 25.66 -0.47
N ILE A 32 -1.70 26.52 -1.25
CA ILE A 32 -0.89 26.10 -2.40
C ILE A 32 0.25 25.20 -1.95
N ILE A 33 0.94 25.54 -0.85
CA ILE A 33 2.06 24.76 -0.34
C ILE A 33 1.58 23.45 0.30
N MET A 34 0.61 23.52 1.23
CA MET A 34 0.21 22.37 2.04
C MET A 34 -0.68 21.37 1.29
N SER A 35 -1.55 21.85 0.40
CA SER A 35 -2.33 20.98 -0.48
C SER A 35 -1.59 20.63 -1.77
N GLU A 36 -0.40 21.18 -1.97
CA GLU A 36 0.48 21.01 -3.13
C GLU A 36 -0.28 21.29 -4.44
N LEU A 37 -1.02 22.40 -4.49
CA LEU A 37 -1.85 22.81 -5.64
C LEU A 37 -1.02 23.21 -6.88
N TYR A 38 0.30 23.24 -6.75
CA TYR A 38 1.23 23.43 -7.87
C TYR A 38 1.56 22.11 -8.60
N LEU A 39 1.11 20.98 -8.07
CA LEU A 39 1.31 19.66 -8.66
C LEU A 39 0.07 19.21 -9.41
N LYS A 40 0.26 18.69 -10.62
CA LYS A 40 -0.77 17.93 -11.32
C LYS A 40 -0.79 16.51 -10.78
N LYS A 41 -1.64 16.29 -9.79
CA LYS A 41 -1.76 15.02 -9.09
C LYS A 41 -2.63 14.01 -9.83
N GLU A 42 -2.25 12.75 -9.76
CA GLU A 42 -3.03 11.61 -10.18
C GLU A 42 -2.85 10.42 -9.22
N LEU A 43 -3.72 9.42 -9.36
CA LEU A 43 -3.55 8.14 -8.68
C LEU A 43 -2.46 7.35 -9.41
N PRO A 44 -1.50 6.73 -8.69
CA PRO A 44 -0.49 5.89 -9.33
C PRO A 44 -1.16 4.69 -10.00
N ILE A 45 -0.78 4.40 -11.25
CA ILE A 45 -1.09 3.11 -11.86
C ILE A 45 -0.19 2.07 -11.20
N PRO A 46 -0.74 1.02 -10.59
CA PRO A 46 0.05 -0.04 -9.99
C PRO A 46 0.96 -0.69 -11.03
N GLY A 47 2.27 -0.68 -10.79
CA GLY A 47 3.21 -1.48 -11.56
C GLY A 47 3.40 -2.88 -10.96
N ALA A 48 4.40 -3.61 -11.44
CA ALA A 48 4.72 -4.93 -10.91
C ALA A 48 5.25 -4.81 -9.47
N VAL A 49 4.78 -5.68 -8.58
CA VAL A 49 5.41 -5.96 -7.27
C VAL A 49 5.94 -7.38 -7.32
N ARG A 50 7.24 -7.53 -7.06
CA ARG A 50 7.93 -8.82 -7.02
C ARG A 50 8.57 -9.01 -5.66
N THR A 51 8.55 -10.24 -5.19
CA THR A 51 9.19 -10.62 -3.94
C THR A 51 10.13 -11.78 -4.17
N THR A 52 11.31 -11.71 -3.58
CA THR A 52 12.25 -12.84 -3.54
C THR A 52 12.64 -13.12 -2.09
N LEU A 53 12.63 -14.39 -1.73
CA LEU A 53 13.00 -14.86 -0.40
C LEU A 53 14.46 -15.34 -0.41
N LYS A 54 15.20 -15.03 0.65
CA LYS A 54 16.55 -15.52 0.89
C LYS A 54 16.70 -16.04 2.32
N GLU A 55 17.36 -17.19 2.41
CA GLU A 55 17.70 -17.90 3.64
C GLU A 55 18.66 -17.10 4.52
N SER A 56 18.56 -17.30 5.83
CA SER A 56 19.54 -16.78 6.79
C SER A 56 20.76 -17.71 6.84
N ASP A 57 21.97 -17.16 6.93
CA ASP A 57 23.19 -17.97 7.12
C ASP A 57 23.26 -18.58 8.54
N ASN A 58 22.48 -18.05 9.48
CA ASN A 58 22.45 -18.48 10.88
C ASN A 58 21.11 -19.15 11.22
N PHE A 59 21.05 -20.47 11.13
CA PHE A 59 19.92 -21.26 11.60
C PHE A 59 20.14 -21.73 13.04
N SER A 60 19.28 -21.28 13.95
CA SER A 60 19.11 -21.87 15.27
C SER A 60 17.77 -22.59 15.33
N THR A 61 17.70 -23.73 16.00
CA THR A 61 16.44 -24.46 16.20
C THR A 61 15.54 -23.66 17.16
N PRO A 62 14.37 -23.16 16.72
CA PRO A 62 13.48 -22.38 17.55
C PRO A 62 12.80 -23.22 18.62
N SER A 63 12.34 -22.57 19.70
CA SER A 63 11.68 -23.25 20.83
C SER A 63 10.39 -23.97 20.45
N TYR A 64 9.67 -23.52 19.42
CA TYR A 64 8.45 -24.18 18.96
C TYR A 64 8.70 -25.57 18.33
N CYS A 65 9.94 -25.88 17.96
CA CYS A 65 10.30 -27.18 17.38
C CYS A 65 10.37 -28.32 18.39
N THR A 66 10.36 -28.02 19.69
CA THR A 66 10.23 -29.04 20.74
C THR A 66 8.79 -29.30 21.15
N GLY A 67 7.83 -28.72 20.42
CA GLY A 67 6.40 -28.78 20.71
C GLY A 67 5.68 -30.01 20.13
N GLN A 68 4.40 -29.84 19.81
CA GLN A 68 3.51 -30.91 19.37
C GLN A 68 3.80 -31.46 17.96
N LEU A 69 4.35 -30.63 17.06
CA LEU A 69 4.68 -31.04 15.70
C LEU A 69 6.20 -31.01 15.49
N PRO A 70 6.76 -31.96 14.71
CA PRO A 70 8.17 -31.94 14.35
C PRO A 70 8.50 -30.74 13.46
N CYS A 71 9.78 -30.38 13.43
CA CYS A 71 10.31 -29.32 12.57
C CYS A 71 11.13 -29.89 11.41
N VAL A 72 11.04 -29.24 10.26
CA VAL A 72 11.86 -29.53 9.07
C VAL A 72 12.48 -28.26 8.51
N PHE A 73 13.64 -28.44 7.88
CA PHE A 73 14.40 -27.36 7.27
C PHE A 73 14.11 -27.33 5.78
N TRP A 74 13.55 -26.22 5.30
CA TRP A 74 13.28 -25.98 3.89
C TRP A 74 14.09 -24.78 3.41
N SER A 75 14.54 -24.85 2.17
CA SER A 75 15.21 -23.75 1.47
C SER A 75 14.21 -22.65 1.09
N ALA A 76 14.72 -21.47 0.69
CA ALA A 76 13.85 -20.36 0.30
C ALA A 76 12.92 -20.70 -0.88
N ASN A 77 13.42 -21.50 -1.84
CA ASN A 77 12.66 -21.93 -3.01
C ASN A 77 11.54 -22.92 -2.67
N GLU A 78 11.71 -23.71 -1.61
CA GLU A 78 10.68 -24.65 -1.15
C GLU A 78 9.61 -23.94 -0.31
N ILE A 79 9.98 -22.87 0.40
CA ILE A 79 9.09 -22.10 1.27
C ILE A 79 8.17 -21.19 0.46
N GLN A 80 8.72 -20.46 -0.51
CA GLN A 80 7.98 -19.49 -1.32
C GLN A 80 7.16 -20.21 -2.40
N TYR A 81 5.83 -20.09 -2.34
CA TYR A 81 4.94 -20.69 -3.32
C TYR A 81 3.76 -19.78 -3.67
N PRO A 82 3.40 -19.57 -4.94
CA PRO A 82 4.25 -19.83 -6.10
C PRO A 82 5.48 -18.90 -6.08
N SER A 83 6.54 -19.28 -6.78
CA SER A 83 7.76 -18.48 -6.86
C SER A 83 7.58 -17.16 -7.63
N ASP A 84 6.55 -17.06 -8.47
CA ASP A 84 6.29 -15.95 -9.40
C ASP A 84 5.02 -15.15 -9.07
N GLY A 85 4.59 -15.16 -7.80
CA GLY A 85 3.42 -14.39 -7.36
C GLY A 85 3.55 -12.88 -7.66
N GLU A 86 2.65 -12.36 -8.51
CA GLU A 86 2.55 -10.92 -8.76
C GLU A 86 1.65 -10.26 -7.71
N SER A 87 2.14 -9.21 -7.03
CA SER A 87 1.39 -8.48 -6.00
C SER A 87 0.97 -9.30 -4.77
N PHE A 88 1.48 -10.52 -4.61
CA PHE A 88 1.39 -11.28 -3.38
C PHE A 88 2.60 -12.19 -3.21
N ALA A 89 2.91 -12.55 -1.97
CA ALA A 89 3.90 -13.55 -1.64
C ALA A 89 3.29 -14.51 -0.63
N PHE A 90 3.59 -15.81 -0.75
CA PHE A 90 3.20 -16.77 0.28
C PHE A 90 4.41 -17.57 0.74
N PHE A 91 4.62 -17.56 2.05
CA PHE A 91 5.71 -18.25 2.71
C PHE A 91 5.15 -19.32 3.62
N THR A 92 5.54 -20.56 3.34
CA THR A 92 5.07 -21.73 4.08
C THR A 92 5.64 -21.72 5.50
N THR A 93 4.80 -21.94 6.51
CA THR A 93 5.19 -22.08 7.93
C THR A 93 4.89 -23.46 8.48
N ARG A 94 3.92 -24.17 7.90
CA ARG A 94 3.59 -25.57 8.19
C ARG A 94 3.28 -26.29 6.89
N ALA A 95 3.76 -27.52 6.76
CA ALA A 95 3.45 -28.35 5.61
C ALA A 95 3.16 -29.80 6.00
N SER A 96 2.36 -30.48 5.20
CA SER A 96 2.29 -31.95 5.17
C SER A 96 2.35 -32.44 3.73
N VAL A 97 2.99 -33.59 3.52
CA VAL A 97 3.21 -34.15 2.18
C VAL A 97 2.71 -35.58 2.15
N ILE A 98 1.79 -35.85 1.24
CA ILE A 98 1.22 -37.17 1.03
C ILE A 98 1.44 -37.56 -0.43
N ASN A 99 2.06 -38.71 -0.65
CA ASN A 99 2.22 -39.31 -1.97
C ASN A 99 1.21 -40.43 -2.17
N TYR A 100 0.51 -40.36 -3.29
CA TYR A 100 -0.41 -41.38 -3.79
C TYR A 100 0.29 -42.13 -4.93
N PRO A 101 0.89 -43.30 -4.64
CA PRO A 101 1.53 -44.11 -5.67
C PRO A 101 0.50 -44.56 -6.69
N SER A 102 0.91 -44.62 -7.96
CA SER A 102 0.09 -45.19 -9.01
C SER A 102 0.09 -46.72 -8.93
N LEU A 103 -0.94 -47.35 -9.48
CA LEU A 103 -0.90 -48.79 -9.72
C LEU A 103 0.10 -49.11 -10.84
N PRO A 104 0.78 -50.27 -10.81
CA PRO A 104 1.71 -50.66 -11.88
C PRO A 104 1.05 -50.59 -13.27
N GLY A 105 1.64 -49.85 -14.20
CA GLY A 105 1.10 -49.65 -15.56
C GLY A 105 -0.01 -48.60 -15.67
N CYS A 106 -0.42 -47.97 -14.57
CA CYS A 106 -1.40 -46.89 -14.56
C CYS A 106 -0.76 -45.50 -14.56
N SER A 107 -1.49 -44.53 -15.12
CA SER A 107 -1.19 -43.12 -15.04
C SER A 107 -2.50 -42.37 -14.77
N PHE A 108 -2.55 -41.60 -13.68
CA PHE A 108 -3.76 -40.85 -13.30
C PHE A 108 -4.19 -39.84 -14.37
N LEU A 109 -3.28 -39.36 -15.22
CA LEU A 109 -3.58 -38.45 -16.33
C LEU A 109 -4.21 -39.13 -17.54
N LYS A 110 -4.13 -40.46 -17.64
CA LYS A 110 -4.65 -41.23 -18.79
C LYS A 110 -6.03 -41.84 -18.53
N ALA A 111 -6.58 -41.67 -17.33
CA ALA A 111 -7.88 -42.20 -16.99
C ALA A 111 -8.97 -41.53 -17.85
N THR A 112 -9.73 -42.32 -18.62
CA THR A 112 -10.74 -41.79 -19.55
C THR A 112 -12.16 -41.79 -18.98
N SER A 113 -12.38 -42.46 -17.85
CA SER A 113 -13.66 -42.49 -17.15
C SER A 113 -13.47 -42.66 -15.65
N ARG A 114 -14.50 -42.32 -14.86
CA ARG A 114 -14.48 -42.48 -13.39
C ARG A 114 -14.44 -43.95 -12.94
N SER A 115 -14.89 -44.87 -13.80
CA SER A 115 -14.82 -46.31 -13.57
C SER A 115 -13.48 -46.92 -13.99
N ASP A 116 -12.58 -46.14 -14.60
CA ASP A 116 -11.25 -46.60 -14.97
C ASP A 116 -10.47 -47.02 -13.71
N HIS A 117 -9.86 -48.20 -13.77
CA HIS A 117 -8.98 -48.71 -12.72
C HIS A 117 -7.78 -47.79 -12.43
N CYS A 118 -7.37 -46.98 -13.40
CA CYS A 118 -6.32 -45.98 -13.25
C CYS A 118 -6.83 -44.60 -12.78
N PHE A 119 -8.12 -44.45 -12.45
CA PHE A 119 -8.68 -43.20 -11.94
C PHE A 119 -8.15 -42.90 -10.52
N PHE A 120 -7.73 -41.66 -10.29
CA PHE A 120 -7.22 -41.23 -8.97
C PHE A 120 -8.30 -41.32 -7.89
N LYS A 121 -8.00 -42.07 -6.82
CA LYS A 121 -8.86 -42.20 -5.63
C LYS A 121 -8.03 -41.92 -4.39
N ALA A 122 -8.34 -40.82 -3.70
CA ALA A 122 -7.66 -40.39 -2.48
C ALA A 122 -7.71 -41.40 -1.31
N ALA A 123 -8.59 -42.42 -1.40
CA ALA A 123 -8.72 -43.46 -0.38
C ALA A 123 -7.71 -44.62 -0.52
N ASN A 124 -6.93 -44.69 -1.60
CA ASN A 124 -6.06 -45.83 -1.89
C ASN A 124 -4.60 -45.53 -1.50
N ASN A 125 -4.03 -46.36 -0.60
CA ASN A 125 -2.59 -46.53 -0.35
C ASN A 125 -1.75 -45.24 -0.29
N ALA A 126 -2.27 -44.20 0.37
CA ALA A 126 -1.53 -42.97 0.59
C ALA A 126 -0.30 -43.23 1.49
N THR A 127 0.84 -42.68 1.09
CA THR A 127 2.09 -42.73 1.85
C THR A 127 2.40 -41.33 2.35
N THR A 128 2.45 -41.16 3.67
CA THR A 128 2.87 -39.89 4.28
C THR A 128 4.37 -39.75 4.12
N ILE A 129 4.81 -38.80 3.29
CA ILE A 129 6.23 -38.45 3.12
C ILE A 129 6.64 -37.51 4.26
N LEU A 130 5.81 -36.51 4.53
CA LEU A 130 6.03 -35.53 5.58
C LEU A 130 4.75 -35.44 6.44
N PRO A 131 4.77 -35.91 7.70
CA PRO A 131 3.66 -35.63 8.60
C PRO A 131 3.54 -34.10 8.82
N PRO A 132 2.41 -33.59 9.32
CA PRO A 132 2.27 -32.16 9.63
C PRO A 132 3.48 -31.66 10.44
N SER A 133 4.27 -30.79 9.83
CA SER A 133 5.56 -30.33 10.36
C SER A 133 5.68 -28.83 10.21
N TYR A 134 6.32 -28.17 11.17
CA TYR A 134 6.67 -26.76 11.07
C TYR A 134 7.93 -26.56 10.26
N ILE A 135 7.98 -25.45 9.54
CA ILE A 135 9.19 -25.02 8.84
C ILE A 135 9.99 -24.12 9.76
N VAL A 136 11.27 -24.43 9.88
CA VAL A 136 12.17 -23.79 10.83
C VAL A 136 12.52 -22.36 10.42
N GLY A 137 12.36 -21.42 11.35
CA GLY A 137 13.06 -20.14 11.38
C GLY A 137 12.64 -19.15 10.30
N ILE A 138 11.41 -19.25 9.78
CA ILE A 138 10.90 -18.38 8.71
C ILE A 138 11.04 -16.88 9.03
N GLU A 139 10.97 -16.52 10.30
CA GLU A 139 11.11 -15.15 10.81
C GLU A 139 12.47 -14.52 10.48
N ASN A 140 13.52 -15.35 10.43
CA ASN A 140 14.88 -14.93 10.16
C ASN A 140 15.19 -14.83 8.67
N PHE A 141 14.28 -15.28 7.79
CA PHE A 141 14.47 -15.14 6.36
C PHE A 141 14.38 -13.66 5.97
N THR A 142 15.08 -13.32 4.90
CA THR A 142 15.02 -11.98 4.32
C THR A 142 14.18 -12.00 3.05
N VAL A 143 13.27 -11.05 2.92
CA VAL A 143 12.48 -10.82 1.73
C VAL A 143 12.93 -9.52 1.08
N MET A 144 13.24 -9.59 -0.22
CA MET A 144 13.41 -8.41 -1.04
C MET A 144 12.10 -8.09 -1.75
N ILE A 145 11.61 -6.86 -1.58
CA ILE A 145 10.41 -6.34 -2.23
C ILE A 145 10.87 -5.34 -3.31
N GLU A 146 10.49 -5.63 -4.55
CA GLU A 146 10.68 -4.75 -5.68
C GLU A 146 9.31 -4.26 -6.12
N HIS A 147 9.19 -2.95 -6.35
CA HIS A 147 7.95 -2.41 -6.89
C HIS A 147 8.20 -1.23 -7.82
N SER A 148 7.25 -1.03 -8.71
CA SER A 148 7.25 0.06 -9.69
C SER A 148 5.89 0.73 -9.73
N ILE A 149 5.90 2.01 -10.11
CA ILE A 149 4.71 2.82 -10.35
C ILE A 149 4.82 3.56 -11.67
N ARG A 150 3.66 3.89 -12.23
CA ARG A 150 3.56 4.71 -13.43
C ARG A 150 2.42 5.73 -13.34
N GLY A 151 2.65 6.90 -13.91
CA GLY A 151 1.62 7.90 -14.18
C GLY A 151 0.79 7.59 -15.42
N LYS A 152 -0.52 7.88 -15.38
CA LYS A 152 -1.38 7.76 -16.55
C LYS A 152 -1.19 8.95 -17.49
N VAL A 153 -1.18 10.13 -16.89
CA VAL A 153 -1.13 11.43 -17.58
C VAL A 153 0.24 12.05 -17.43
N THR A 154 0.92 11.82 -16.31
CA THR A 154 2.28 12.30 -16.06
C THR A 154 3.33 11.40 -16.71
N SER A 155 4.55 11.93 -16.85
CA SER A 155 5.70 11.19 -17.39
C SER A 155 6.37 10.24 -16.37
N ILE A 156 5.79 10.12 -15.18
CA ILE A 156 6.37 9.43 -14.04
C ILE A 156 6.39 7.91 -14.31
N ALA A 157 7.59 7.32 -14.26
CA ALA A 157 7.80 5.88 -14.27
C ALA A 157 8.98 5.58 -13.35
N LEU A 158 8.70 5.11 -12.14
CA LEU A 158 9.70 4.96 -11.08
C LEU A 158 9.71 3.54 -10.53
N ARG A 159 10.90 3.07 -10.18
CA ARG A 159 11.14 1.86 -9.39
C ARG A 159 11.54 2.25 -7.97
N ASN A 160 11.26 1.39 -7.00
CA ASN A 160 11.55 1.68 -5.59
C ASN A 160 13.02 1.95 -5.29
N GLY A 161 13.95 1.33 -6.03
CA GLY A 161 15.38 1.67 -5.92
C GLY A 161 15.74 3.14 -6.19
N LEU A 162 14.88 3.91 -6.88
CA LEU A 162 15.06 5.34 -7.18
C LEU A 162 14.27 6.27 -6.25
N MET A 163 13.48 5.72 -5.33
CA MET A 163 12.66 6.48 -4.39
C MET A 163 13.20 6.28 -2.97
N ASP A 164 12.84 7.17 -2.05
CA ASP A 164 13.07 6.93 -0.62
C ASP A 164 11.80 6.37 0.01
N GLY A 165 11.96 5.38 0.90
CA GLY A 165 10.88 4.62 1.50
C GLY A 165 10.91 4.66 3.03
N GLU A 166 9.81 4.26 3.66
CA GLU A 166 9.76 4.02 5.11
C GLU A 166 8.93 2.76 5.40
N LEU A 167 9.38 1.93 6.33
CA LEU A 167 8.56 0.87 6.94
C LEU A 167 7.87 1.43 8.17
N MET A 168 6.54 1.44 8.14
CA MET A 168 5.72 1.91 9.25
C MET A 168 5.25 0.72 10.09
N SER A 169 5.25 0.92 11.41
CA SER A 169 4.61 0.04 12.37
C SER A 169 3.09 0.18 12.34
N PHE A 170 2.39 -0.81 12.88
CA PHE A 170 0.95 -0.80 13.03
C PHE A 170 0.46 0.37 13.90
N ASP A 171 1.28 0.89 14.81
CA ASP A 171 0.97 2.07 15.63
C ASP A 171 1.22 3.42 14.91
N GLY A 172 1.64 3.39 13.65
CA GLY A 172 1.90 4.58 12.83
C GLY A 172 3.27 5.22 13.05
N LYS A 173 4.17 4.56 13.79
CA LYS A 173 5.56 5.02 13.93
C LYS A 173 6.44 4.48 12.80
N SER A 174 7.43 5.27 12.39
CA SER A 174 8.45 4.80 11.45
C SER A 174 9.41 3.85 12.16
N LEU A 175 9.52 2.61 11.67
CA LEU A 175 10.44 1.60 12.19
C LEU A 175 11.80 1.66 11.49
N ARG A 176 11.79 1.92 10.18
CA ARG A 176 12.99 1.92 9.36
C ARG A 176 12.83 2.83 8.16
N THR A 177 13.76 3.75 7.99
CA THR A 177 13.87 4.56 6.76
C THR A 177 14.72 3.82 5.74
N ILE A 178 14.31 3.90 4.48
CA ILE A 178 14.89 3.21 3.35
C ILE A 178 15.37 4.27 2.38
N THR A 179 16.67 4.46 2.33
CA THR A 179 17.36 5.31 1.37
C THR A 179 18.27 4.49 0.49
N ASN A 180 18.74 5.07 -0.60
CA ASN A 180 19.75 4.44 -1.45
C ASN A 180 20.98 3.97 -0.65
N ALA A 181 21.46 4.78 0.31
CA ALA A 181 22.57 4.42 1.19
C ALA A 181 22.26 3.17 2.04
N THR A 182 21.05 3.06 2.59
CA THR A 182 20.66 1.88 3.39
C THR A 182 20.43 0.62 2.57
N ARG A 183 19.97 0.74 1.31
CA ARG A 183 19.82 -0.42 0.40
C ARG A 183 21.18 -1.00 0.03
N MET A 184 22.11 -0.13 -0.34
CA MET A 184 23.43 -0.54 -0.80
C MET A 184 24.37 -0.99 0.32
N ALA A 185 24.04 -0.68 1.59
CA ALA A 185 24.89 -1.00 2.73
C ALA A 185 25.11 -2.52 2.91
N SER A 186 24.07 -3.33 2.71
CA SER A 186 24.15 -4.79 2.83
C SER A 186 24.45 -5.47 1.48
N ASN A 187 23.96 -4.90 0.38
CA ASN A 187 24.20 -5.41 -0.96
C ASN A 187 24.25 -4.26 -1.98
N PRO A 188 25.42 -3.90 -2.51
CA PRO A 188 25.58 -2.85 -3.51
C PRO A 188 24.80 -3.08 -4.82
N LYS A 189 24.30 -4.30 -5.04
CA LYS A 189 23.48 -4.67 -6.22
C LYS A 189 22.00 -4.86 -5.87
N ALA A 190 21.55 -4.51 -4.67
CA ALA A 190 20.14 -4.62 -4.32
C ALA A 190 19.34 -3.54 -5.06
N ASP A 191 18.49 -3.97 -5.99
CA ASP A 191 17.54 -3.10 -6.70
C ASP A 191 16.21 -2.94 -5.94
N GLY A 192 15.97 -3.74 -4.90
CA GLY A 192 14.76 -3.72 -4.06
C GLY A 192 15.04 -3.48 -2.57
N ASP A 193 13.95 -3.45 -1.79
CA ASP A 193 13.99 -3.21 -0.35
C ASP A 193 14.03 -4.52 0.42
N ILE A 194 15.02 -4.67 1.30
CA ILE A 194 15.25 -5.93 2.02
C ILE A 194 14.81 -5.81 3.47
N PHE A 195 13.89 -6.68 3.87
CA PHE A 195 13.36 -6.81 5.23
C PHE A 195 13.54 -8.24 5.73
N THR A 196 13.62 -8.42 7.04
CA THR A 196 13.36 -9.75 7.59
C THR A 196 11.85 -10.02 7.62
N VAL A 197 11.44 -11.29 7.54
CA VAL A 197 10.03 -11.66 7.73
C VAL A 197 9.57 -11.21 9.13
N GLN A 198 10.43 -11.30 10.14
CA GLN A 198 10.16 -10.80 11.48
C GLN A 198 9.86 -9.29 11.52
N GLU A 199 10.62 -8.47 10.77
CA GLU A 199 10.38 -7.02 10.68
C GLU A 199 8.98 -6.75 10.12
N LEU A 200 8.57 -7.45 9.05
CA LEU A 200 7.24 -7.29 8.46
C LEU A 200 6.12 -7.77 9.40
N LEU A 201 6.33 -8.88 10.10
CA LEU A 201 5.38 -9.40 11.11
C LEU A 201 5.21 -8.40 12.26
N THR A 202 6.33 -7.89 12.79
CA THR A 202 6.33 -6.90 13.88
C THR A 202 5.66 -5.60 13.43
N ALA A 203 5.97 -5.13 12.21
CA ALA A 203 5.35 -3.96 11.61
C ALA A 203 3.83 -4.15 11.43
N ALA A 204 3.36 -5.37 11.12
CA ALA A 204 1.94 -5.69 11.01
C ALA A 204 1.24 -5.86 12.37
N GLY A 205 1.98 -5.90 13.48
CA GLY A 205 1.46 -6.24 14.80
C GLY A 205 1.11 -7.73 14.95
N ALA A 206 1.73 -8.59 14.14
CA ALA A 206 1.48 -10.02 14.11
C ALA A 206 2.58 -10.81 14.85
N ASN A 207 2.17 -11.89 15.52
CA ASN A 207 3.06 -12.87 16.12
C ASN A 207 2.56 -14.26 15.73
N LEU A 208 3.41 -15.05 15.06
CA LEU A 208 3.02 -16.38 14.55
C LEU A 208 2.67 -17.37 15.65
N ASP A 209 3.21 -17.20 16.86
CA ASP A 209 2.94 -18.11 17.99
C ASP A 209 1.72 -17.67 18.82
N SER A 210 1.05 -16.58 18.43
CA SER A 210 -0.21 -16.18 19.05
C SER A 210 -1.39 -17.03 18.54
N PRO A 211 -2.45 -17.20 19.35
CA PRO A 211 -3.64 -17.94 18.95
C PRO A 211 -4.27 -17.34 17.69
N SER A 212 -4.68 -18.21 16.77
CA SER A 212 -5.34 -17.80 15.53
C SER A 212 -6.78 -17.40 15.77
N THR A 213 -7.19 -16.30 15.15
CA THR A 213 -8.59 -15.83 15.16
C THR A 213 -9.41 -16.39 14.00
N ALA A 214 -8.77 -17.12 13.07
CA ALA A 214 -9.43 -17.64 11.89
C ALA A 214 -10.56 -18.63 12.25
N PRO A 215 -11.70 -18.61 11.53
CA PRO A 215 -12.80 -19.56 11.76
C PRO A 215 -12.40 -21.02 11.53
N GLY A 216 -11.42 -21.28 10.68
CA GLY A 216 -10.91 -22.63 10.37
C GLY A 216 -9.91 -23.17 11.39
N ALA A 217 -9.42 -22.33 12.30
CA ALA A 217 -8.46 -22.73 13.32
C ALA A 217 -9.13 -23.52 14.46
N ASP A 218 -8.45 -24.55 14.96
CA ASP A 218 -8.90 -25.31 16.13
C ASP A 218 -8.70 -24.49 17.42
N LYS A 219 -9.76 -23.80 17.84
CA LYS A 219 -9.79 -23.01 19.07
C LYS A 219 -9.64 -23.85 20.33
N THR A 220 -10.00 -25.13 20.28
CA THR A 220 -9.88 -26.02 21.44
C THR A 220 -8.44 -26.49 21.66
N ALA A 221 -7.70 -26.64 20.56
CA ALA A 221 -6.26 -26.93 20.57
C ALA A 221 -5.38 -25.68 20.70
N ASN A 222 -5.99 -24.48 20.82
CA ASN A 222 -5.29 -23.19 20.82
C ASN A 222 -4.35 -23.04 19.61
N GLU A 223 -4.86 -23.39 18.42
CA GLU A 223 -4.08 -23.37 17.19
C GLU A 223 -3.53 -21.96 16.89
N THR A 224 -2.24 -21.88 16.59
CA THR A 224 -1.54 -20.61 16.37
C THR A 224 -1.62 -20.15 14.91
N TYR A 225 -1.27 -18.88 14.65
CA TYR A 225 -1.11 -18.36 13.29
C TYR A 225 -0.04 -19.12 12.48
N ARG A 226 0.99 -19.65 13.13
CA ARG A 226 2.01 -20.50 12.50
C ARG A 226 1.40 -21.78 11.90
N SER A 227 0.41 -22.36 12.58
CA SER A 227 -0.24 -23.61 12.16
C SER A 227 -1.35 -23.38 11.15
N SER A 228 -2.25 -22.43 11.44
CA SER A 228 -3.43 -22.15 10.61
C SER A 228 -3.10 -21.33 9.36
N GLY A 229 -2.09 -20.46 9.43
CA GLY A 229 -1.75 -19.48 8.42
C GLY A 229 -2.34 -18.10 8.73
N ILE A 230 -1.80 -17.07 8.09
CA ILE A 230 -2.14 -15.67 8.38
C ILE A 230 -2.08 -14.83 7.11
N VAL A 231 -2.91 -13.80 7.00
CA VAL A 231 -2.92 -12.88 5.86
C VAL A 231 -2.52 -11.47 6.31
N ILE A 232 -1.49 -10.91 5.67
CA ILE A 232 -0.97 -9.57 5.92
C ILE A 232 -1.10 -8.74 4.65
N VAL A 233 -1.81 -7.63 4.73
CA VAL A 233 -1.86 -6.64 3.64
C VAL A 233 -0.77 -5.63 3.86
N VAL A 234 0.06 -5.42 2.86
CA VAL A 234 1.09 -4.39 2.84
C VAL A 234 0.67 -3.32 1.85
N VAL A 235 0.13 -2.22 2.37
CA VAL A 235 -0.19 -1.05 1.54
C VAL A 235 1.10 -0.27 1.32
N ILE A 236 1.45 -0.07 0.05
CA ILE A 236 2.55 0.79 -0.40
C ILE A 236 1.93 2.14 -0.76
N GLU A 237 2.05 3.11 0.14
CA GLU A 237 1.50 4.46 -0.04
C GLU A 237 2.54 5.38 -0.67
N TYR A 238 2.25 5.94 -1.84
CA TYR A 238 3.13 6.89 -2.54
C TYR A 238 2.71 8.33 -2.28
N ARG A 239 3.71 9.20 -2.10
CA ARG A 239 3.49 10.64 -1.94
C ARG A 239 4.69 11.47 -2.41
N ASN A 240 4.40 12.62 -3.00
CA ASN A 240 5.39 13.66 -3.26
C ASN A 240 6.04 14.17 -1.96
N VAL A 241 7.35 14.39 -2.00
CA VAL A 241 8.07 15.01 -0.90
C VAL A 241 7.80 16.52 -0.92
N LEU A 242 7.36 17.06 0.21
CA LEU A 242 7.12 18.50 0.37
C LEU A 242 8.39 19.28 -0.04
N TYR A 243 8.20 20.33 -0.84
CA TYR A 243 9.26 21.22 -1.35
C TYR A 243 10.24 20.60 -2.37
N LYS A 244 10.02 19.36 -2.83
CA LYS A 244 10.81 18.75 -3.90
C LYS A 244 9.89 18.33 -5.05
N ASN A 245 9.92 19.11 -6.13
CA ASN A 245 8.89 19.07 -7.17
C ASN A 245 8.83 17.77 -7.99
N ASP A 246 9.86 16.92 -7.94
CA ASP A 246 9.94 15.67 -8.72
C ASP A 246 10.42 14.48 -7.88
N VAL A 247 10.35 14.59 -6.56
CA VAL A 247 10.79 13.52 -5.66
C VAL A 247 9.57 12.85 -5.04
N ILE A 248 9.41 11.57 -5.35
CA ILE A 248 8.37 10.71 -4.79
C ILE A 248 9.00 9.83 -3.72
N SER A 249 8.27 9.71 -2.62
CA SER A 249 8.58 8.81 -1.52
C SER A 249 7.45 7.80 -1.34
N TYR A 250 7.72 6.72 -0.62
CA TYR A 250 6.71 5.71 -0.33
C TYR A 250 6.78 5.21 1.11
N LYS A 251 5.68 4.61 1.57
CA LYS A 251 5.58 3.99 2.88
C LYS A 251 4.99 2.60 2.79
N TYR A 252 5.60 1.63 3.44
CA TYR A 252 5.01 0.33 3.68
C TYR A 252 4.15 0.40 4.94
N LEU A 253 2.89 0.02 4.83
CA LEU A 253 1.91 -0.04 5.91
C LEU A 253 1.41 -1.49 6.06
N PRO A 254 2.17 -2.40 6.68
CA PRO A 254 1.72 -3.77 6.93
C PRO A 254 0.58 -3.81 7.94
N ARG A 255 -0.45 -4.60 7.66
CA ARG A 255 -1.62 -4.81 8.51
C ARG A 255 -2.06 -6.27 8.49
N LEU A 256 -2.22 -6.85 9.67
CA LEU A 256 -2.88 -8.14 9.83
C LEU A 256 -4.37 -8.02 9.47
N ILE A 257 -4.87 -8.89 8.59
CA ILE A 257 -6.32 -9.08 8.43
C ILE A 257 -6.78 -10.11 9.47
N ASP A 258 -7.53 -9.64 10.46
CA ASP A 258 -8.09 -10.49 11.51
C ASP A 258 -9.11 -11.48 10.94
N GLY A 259 -9.10 -12.72 11.44
CA GLY A 259 -10.03 -13.78 11.03
C GLY A 259 -9.71 -14.47 9.70
N ASN A 260 -8.63 -14.09 9.01
CA ASN A 260 -8.22 -14.72 7.76
C ASN A 260 -7.08 -15.72 7.97
N GLU A 261 -7.31 -16.98 7.62
CA GLU A 261 -6.26 -17.98 7.40
C GLU A 261 -5.90 -18.07 5.92
N TYR A 262 -4.72 -18.64 5.62
CA TYR A 262 -4.36 -18.98 4.27
C TYR A 262 -3.65 -20.32 4.18
N LYS A 263 -4.19 -21.16 3.31
CA LYS A 263 -3.66 -22.48 2.97
C LYS A 263 -3.72 -22.72 1.48
N VAL A 264 -2.80 -23.52 0.98
CA VAL A 264 -2.69 -23.87 -0.44
C VAL A 264 -2.36 -25.35 -0.56
N LEU A 265 -3.10 -26.03 -1.42
CA LEU A 265 -2.78 -27.39 -1.84
C LEU A 265 -1.98 -27.32 -3.14
N GLU A 266 -0.72 -27.73 -3.08
CA GLU A 266 0.12 -27.94 -4.26
C GLU A 266 0.02 -29.41 -4.69
N ASN A 267 -0.25 -29.62 -5.97
CA ASN A 267 -0.42 -30.95 -6.56
C ASN A 267 0.71 -31.18 -7.57
N ILE A 268 1.60 -32.11 -7.25
CA ILE A 268 2.74 -32.49 -8.09
C ILE A 268 2.44 -33.83 -8.72
N TYR A 269 2.38 -33.86 -10.05
CA TYR A 269 2.26 -35.11 -10.80
C TYR A 269 3.64 -35.60 -11.23
N ASN A 270 4.00 -36.82 -10.86
CA ASN A 270 5.22 -37.44 -11.33
C ASN A 270 4.95 -38.21 -12.63
N VAL A 271 5.57 -37.76 -13.73
CA VAL A 271 5.37 -38.35 -15.06
C VAL A 271 6.01 -39.73 -15.19
N THR A 272 7.05 -40.01 -14.38
CA THR A 272 7.85 -41.23 -14.53
C THR A 272 7.15 -42.47 -13.98
N ASP A 273 6.62 -42.38 -12.76
CA ASP A 273 5.89 -43.45 -12.09
C ASP A 273 4.37 -43.24 -12.15
N GLY A 274 3.90 -42.10 -12.64
CA GLY A 274 2.48 -41.75 -12.68
C GLY A 274 1.86 -41.44 -11.32
N SER A 275 2.66 -41.30 -10.26
CA SER A 275 2.23 -40.99 -8.90
C SER A 275 1.81 -39.52 -8.77
N PHE A 276 1.10 -39.24 -7.68
CA PHE A 276 0.55 -37.92 -7.39
C PHE A 276 0.91 -37.52 -5.96
N THR A 277 1.63 -36.42 -5.80
CA THR A 277 2.02 -35.90 -4.48
C THR A 277 1.22 -34.64 -4.18
N ILE A 278 0.56 -34.61 -3.03
CA ILE A 278 -0.15 -33.45 -2.52
C ILE A 278 0.68 -32.85 -1.38
N ILE A 279 0.97 -31.56 -1.48
CA ILE A 279 1.60 -30.77 -0.42
C ILE A 279 0.54 -29.81 0.12
N ASP A 280 0.14 -30.01 1.37
CA ASP A 280 -0.75 -29.10 2.07
C ASP A 280 0.06 -28.06 2.84
N ARG A 281 0.03 -26.82 2.36
CA ARG A 281 0.85 -25.70 2.83
C ARG A 281 -0.02 -24.71 3.59
N HIS A 282 0.40 -24.40 4.80
CA HIS A 282 -0.12 -23.28 5.59
C HIS A 282 0.99 -22.26 5.80
N GLY A 283 0.65 -20.99 5.89
CA GLY A 283 1.69 -19.97 5.91
C GLY A 283 1.22 -18.53 5.96
N ILE A 284 2.19 -17.65 5.75
CA ILE A 284 2.00 -16.20 5.73
C ILE A 284 1.72 -15.79 4.30
N ARG A 285 0.55 -15.18 4.05
CA ARG A 285 0.24 -14.55 2.77
C ARG A 285 0.39 -13.04 2.88
N PHE A 286 1.41 -12.50 2.23
CA PHE A 286 1.53 -11.06 2.01
C PHE A 286 0.73 -10.66 0.76
N ILE A 287 -0.11 -9.66 0.87
CA ILE A 287 -0.85 -9.05 -0.26
C ILE A 287 -0.38 -7.62 -0.39
N PHE A 288 0.20 -7.27 -1.52
CA PHE A 288 0.71 -5.93 -1.77
C PHE A 288 -0.33 -5.09 -2.49
N GLN A 289 -0.63 -3.92 -1.94
CA GLN A 289 -1.57 -2.96 -2.53
C GLN A 289 -0.86 -1.64 -2.74
N GLN A 290 -0.87 -1.13 -3.96
CA GLN A 290 -0.28 0.16 -4.29
C GLN A 290 -1.36 1.25 -4.21
N HIS A 291 -1.11 2.30 -3.42
CA HIS A 291 -2.05 3.40 -3.21
C HIS A 291 -1.32 4.73 -3.05
N GLY A 292 -2.03 5.87 -3.11
CA GLY A 292 -1.48 7.18 -2.81
C GLY A 292 -1.71 8.18 -3.92
N SER A 293 -0.87 9.22 -3.97
CA SER A 293 -0.93 10.26 -4.99
C SER A 293 0.47 10.61 -5.46
N ILE A 294 0.61 10.69 -6.77
CA ILE A 294 1.83 11.14 -7.43
C ILE A 294 1.49 12.35 -8.30
N GLY A 295 2.41 13.30 -8.38
CA GLY A 295 2.25 14.45 -9.24
C GLY A 295 3.59 14.99 -9.70
N GLU A 296 3.56 15.69 -10.82
CA GLU A 296 4.67 16.49 -11.34
C GLU A 296 4.27 17.97 -11.30
N PHE A 297 5.25 18.86 -11.28
CA PHE A 297 4.98 20.29 -11.34
C PHE A 297 4.28 20.67 -12.65
N ASP A 298 3.17 21.40 -12.56
CA ASP A 298 2.43 21.87 -13.72
C ASP A 298 2.04 23.34 -13.55
N LEU A 299 2.61 24.20 -14.42
CA LEU A 299 2.39 25.64 -14.36
C LEU A 299 0.91 26.01 -14.58
N ILE A 300 0.19 25.25 -15.41
CA ILE A 300 -1.22 25.50 -15.69
C ILE A 300 -2.06 25.23 -14.44
N THR A 301 -1.79 24.15 -13.73
CA THR A 301 -2.44 23.80 -12.46
C THR A 301 -2.19 24.89 -11.42
N LEU A 302 -0.93 25.32 -11.25
CA LEU A 302 -0.58 26.43 -10.35
C LEU A 302 -1.33 27.72 -10.71
N LEU A 303 -1.34 28.11 -11.99
CA LEU A 303 -2.01 29.33 -12.44
C LEU A 303 -3.52 29.25 -12.22
N THR A 304 -4.13 28.10 -12.50
CA THR A 304 -5.56 27.86 -12.28
C THR A 304 -5.90 27.97 -10.80
N SER A 305 -5.07 27.41 -9.92
CA SER A 305 -5.24 27.56 -8.48
C SER A 305 -5.08 29.00 -8.02
N ILE A 306 -4.13 29.77 -8.57
CA ILE A 306 -3.98 31.21 -8.28
C ILE A 306 -5.20 32.01 -8.77
N VAL A 307 -5.73 31.72 -9.97
CA VAL A 307 -6.91 32.40 -10.51
C VAL A 307 -8.16 32.09 -9.69
N ALA A 308 -8.38 30.81 -9.35
CA ALA A 308 -9.46 30.41 -8.46
C ALA A 308 -9.33 31.10 -7.08
N SER A 309 -8.10 31.24 -6.62
CA SER A 309 -7.77 31.95 -5.39
C SER A 309 -8.05 33.45 -5.45
N PHE A 310 -7.90 34.09 -6.61
CA PHE A 310 -8.23 35.50 -6.80
C PHE A 310 -9.74 35.79 -6.63
N ALA A 311 -10.61 34.80 -6.89
CA ALA A 311 -12.05 34.95 -6.64
C ALA A 311 -12.37 35.22 -5.16
N LEU A 312 -11.56 34.71 -4.22
CA LEU A 312 -11.72 34.96 -2.78
C LEU A 312 -11.55 36.44 -2.41
N PHE A 313 -10.80 37.23 -3.18
CA PHE A 313 -10.71 38.67 -2.95
C PHE A 313 -12.03 39.40 -3.22
N GLY A 314 -12.85 38.88 -4.14
CA GLY A 314 -14.22 39.38 -4.33
C GLY A 314 -15.07 39.21 -3.07
N GLY A 315 -14.89 38.09 -2.35
CA GLY A 315 -15.53 37.86 -1.05
C GLY A 315 -15.10 38.88 0.02
N ALA A 316 -13.82 39.27 0.04
CA ALA A 316 -13.35 40.32 0.96
C ALA A 316 -14.03 41.66 0.71
N ASN A 317 -14.25 42.03 -0.56
CA ASN A 317 -15.00 43.24 -0.90
C ASN A 317 -16.43 43.16 -0.37
N LEU A 318 -17.11 42.02 -0.59
CA LEU A 318 -18.48 41.80 -0.12
C LEU A 318 -18.58 41.90 1.41
N ILE A 319 -17.64 41.31 2.16
CA ILE A 319 -17.59 41.41 3.62
C ILE A 319 -17.44 42.87 4.06
N VAL A 320 -16.50 43.60 3.46
CA VAL A 320 -16.28 45.03 3.78
C VAL A 320 -17.52 45.86 3.44
N GLU A 321 -18.17 45.58 2.31
CA GLU A 321 -19.41 46.25 1.91
C GLU A 321 -20.56 45.99 2.88
N ILE A 322 -20.76 44.76 3.33
CA ILE A 322 -21.77 44.43 4.35
C ILE A 322 -21.48 45.21 5.64
N ILE A 323 -20.23 45.21 6.10
CA ILE A 323 -19.83 45.94 7.32
C ILE A 323 -20.10 47.45 7.17
N ILE A 324 -19.80 48.03 6.00
CA ILE A 324 -20.06 49.44 5.74
C ILE A 324 -21.58 49.70 5.71
N SER A 325 -22.38 48.88 5.03
CA SER A 325 -23.85 49.02 4.98
C SER A 325 -24.47 49.00 6.37
N LEU A 326 -24.03 48.07 7.22
CA LEU A 326 -24.51 47.94 8.60
C LEU A 326 -24.12 49.13 9.48
N THR A 327 -23.00 49.80 9.18
CA THR A 327 -22.48 50.90 10.02
C THR A 327 -22.82 52.30 9.51
N LYS A 328 -23.10 52.48 8.21
CA LYS A 328 -23.41 53.78 7.61
C LYS A 328 -24.66 53.74 6.74
N LYS A 329 -25.77 54.30 7.25
CA LYS A 329 -27.05 54.45 6.52
C LYS A 329 -26.96 55.29 5.24
N ASP A 330 -26.01 56.23 5.16
CA ASP A 330 -25.86 57.10 3.99
C ASP A 330 -25.04 56.47 2.86
N TYR A 331 -24.32 55.36 3.14
CA TYR A 331 -23.52 54.68 2.12
C TYR A 331 -24.39 54.04 1.04
N GLU A 332 -25.53 53.47 1.42
CA GLU A 332 -26.51 52.92 0.48
C GLU A 332 -27.02 53.99 -0.48
N ARG A 333 -27.29 55.21 0.02
CA ARG A 333 -27.69 56.30 -0.88
C ARG A 333 -26.60 56.61 -1.89
N VAL A 334 -25.38 56.89 -1.46
CA VAL A 334 -24.31 57.31 -2.39
C VAL A 334 -24.02 56.24 -3.46
N LYS A 335 -23.97 54.96 -3.08
CA LYS A 335 -23.67 53.88 -4.03
C LYS A 335 -24.80 53.65 -5.04
N TYR A 336 -26.05 53.55 -4.57
CA TYR A 336 -27.19 53.23 -5.45
C TYR A 336 -27.76 54.45 -6.20
N PHE A 337 -27.52 55.68 -5.73
CA PHE A 337 -27.94 56.90 -6.45
C PHE A 337 -27.07 57.15 -7.70
N GLU A 338 -25.77 56.85 -7.63
CA GLU A 338 -24.87 56.93 -8.80
C GLU A 338 -25.30 55.92 -9.90
N ASP A 339 -25.69 54.69 -9.52
CA ASP A 339 -26.20 53.67 -10.45
C ASP A 339 -27.52 54.11 -11.13
N LEU A 340 -28.42 54.77 -10.37
CA LEU A 340 -29.70 55.28 -10.89
C LEU A 340 -29.53 56.46 -11.85
N GLU A 341 -28.59 57.38 -11.60
CA GLU A 341 -28.27 58.44 -12.56
C GLU A 341 -27.68 57.87 -13.86
N GLN A 342 -26.86 56.83 -13.75
CA GLN A 342 -26.23 56.20 -14.92
C GLN A 342 -27.26 55.50 -15.82
N GLN A 343 -28.22 54.75 -15.26
CA GLN A 343 -29.34 54.18 -16.03
C GLN A 343 -30.21 55.24 -16.70
N ARG A 344 -30.26 56.46 -16.14
CA ARG A 344 -31.00 57.60 -16.70
C ARG A 344 -30.26 58.26 -17.85
N LEU A 345 -28.93 58.22 -17.84
CA LEU A 345 -28.05 58.76 -18.89
C LEU A 345 -27.83 57.78 -20.06
N GLU A 346 -28.00 56.48 -19.83
CA GLU A 346 -27.91 55.44 -20.88
C GLU A 346 -29.24 55.18 -21.62
N LYS A 347 -30.36 55.76 -21.17
CA LYS A 347 -31.67 55.74 -21.86
C LYS A 347 -31.87 56.95 -22.77
#